data_AF-Q2SDK5-F1
#
_entry.id   AF-Q2SDK5-F1
#
_cell.length_a   1.000
_cell.length_b   1.000
_cell.length_c   1.000
_cell.angle_alpha   90.00
_cell.angle_beta   90.00
_cell.angle_gamma   90.00
#
_symmetry.space_group_name_H-M   'P 1'
#
loop_
_entity.id
_entity.type
_entity.pdbx_description
1 polymer ?
#
loop_
_entity_poly.entity_id
_entity_poly.type
_entity_poly.pdbx_seq_one_letter_code
_entity_poly.pdbx_strand_id
1 'polypeptide(L)'
;MDRDDLLVPTLKVDPKEIGWCFISNYYDAPIEGLVYFRGEIHRFCCFPEDVPDQKVFVVLELNPEEMEFQLKMKEKFERMVGTHWSYDENGNALPESSATPESAKQYYDSKQGEKYIGPYDAKVIAWFDLSKDVDGVA
;
A
#
# COMPACT_ATOMS: atom_id res chain seq x y z
N MET A 1 -20.21 -7.98 5.24
CA MET A 1 -18.98 -8.72 4.94
C MET A 1 -18.17 -8.70 6.21
N ASP A 2 -17.92 -9.87 6.77
CA ASP A 2 -17.17 -10.05 8.01
C ASP A 2 -15.68 -10.21 7.70
N ARG A 3 -14.81 -10.06 8.71
CA ARG A 3 -13.36 -10.28 8.60
C ARG A 3 -13.04 -11.66 8.06
N ASP A 4 -13.72 -12.68 8.56
CA ASP A 4 -13.48 -14.07 8.17
C ASP A 4 -13.87 -14.32 6.70
N ASP A 5 -14.74 -13.49 6.13
CA ASP A 5 -15.06 -13.51 4.70
C ASP A 5 -13.94 -12.89 3.84
N LEU A 6 -13.14 -11.97 4.42
CA LEU A 6 -12.06 -11.26 3.74
C LEU A 6 -10.69 -11.94 3.89
N LEU A 7 -10.43 -12.51 5.06
CA LEU A 7 -9.17 -13.16 5.41
C LEU A 7 -9.27 -14.69 5.26
N VAL A 8 -9.95 -15.15 4.22
CA VAL A 8 -10.07 -16.59 3.96
C VAL A 8 -8.68 -17.20 3.73
N PRO A 9 -8.37 -18.38 4.31
CA PRO A 9 -7.02 -18.97 4.22
C PRO A 9 -6.51 -19.19 2.80
N THR A 10 -7.41 -19.38 1.84
CA THR A 10 -7.08 -19.57 0.42
C THR A 10 -6.56 -18.32 -0.27
N LEU A 11 -6.77 -17.14 0.31
CA LEU A 11 -6.23 -15.86 -0.17
C LEU A 11 -4.94 -15.45 0.55
N LYS A 12 -4.48 -16.25 1.53
CA LYS A 12 -3.21 -15.98 2.20
C LYS A 12 -2.05 -16.22 1.24
N VAL A 13 -1.12 -15.26 1.15
CA VAL A 13 0.09 -15.37 0.32
C VAL A 13 1.36 -15.15 1.15
N ASP A 14 2.49 -15.61 0.63
CA ASP A 14 3.80 -15.31 1.23
C ASP A 14 4.13 -13.82 0.97
N PRO A 15 4.57 -13.05 1.98
CA PRO A 15 4.99 -11.66 1.79
C PRO A 15 6.03 -11.46 0.67
N LYS A 16 6.84 -12.48 0.34
CA LYS A 16 7.83 -12.44 -0.76
C LYS A 16 7.18 -12.38 -2.15
N GLU A 17 5.89 -12.70 -2.27
CA GLU A 17 5.13 -12.51 -3.50
C GLU A 17 4.70 -11.05 -3.72
N ILE A 18 4.89 -10.18 -2.73
CA ILE A 18 4.48 -8.77 -2.75
C ILE A 18 5.70 -7.89 -3.06
N GLY A 19 5.66 -7.20 -4.20
CA GLY A 19 6.58 -6.10 -4.50
C GLY A 19 5.96 -4.78 -4.06
N TRP A 20 6.70 -3.94 -3.33
CA TRP A 20 6.23 -2.58 -3.06
C TRP A 20 6.26 -1.76 -4.36
N CYS A 21 5.22 -0.96 -4.61
CA CYS A 21 5.20 -0.02 -5.73
C CYS A 21 5.24 1.42 -5.23
N PHE A 22 4.37 1.74 -4.26
CA PHE A 22 4.28 3.08 -3.69
C PHE A 22 3.66 3.01 -2.29
N ILE A 23 4.21 3.70 -1.30
CA ILE A 23 3.63 3.80 0.05
C ILE A 23 3.11 5.21 0.26
N SER A 24 1.79 5.37 0.38
CA SER A 24 1.15 6.68 0.53
C SER A 24 1.04 7.14 1.98
N ASN A 25 1.15 6.21 2.93
CA ASN A 25 1.08 6.49 4.35
C ASN A 25 1.98 5.52 5.11
N TYR A 26 2.79 6.07 6.02
CA TYR A 26 3.79 5.33 6.80
C TYR A 26 3.83 5.90 8.22
N TYR A 27 3.80 5.02 9.22
CA TYR A 27 4.05 5.37 10.62
C TYR A 27 5.15 4.47 11.18
N ASP A 28 4.81 3.37 11.86
CA ASP A 28 5.77 2.34 12.29
C ASP A 28 5.95 1.21 11.26
N ALA A 29 5.16 1.23 10.19
CA ALA A 29 5.21 0.32 9.05
C ALA A 29 4.42 0.97 7.88
N PRO A 30 4.52 0.43 6.66
CA PRO A 30 3.60 0.80 5.59
C PRO A 30 2.15 0.63 6.06
N ILE A 31 1.29 1.60 5.79
CA ILE A 31 -0.13 1.54 6.16
C ILE A 31 -0.98 1.29 4.92
N GLU A 32 -0.68 1.98 3.83
CA GLU A 32 -1.43 1.86 2.57
C GLU A 32 -0.60 2.36 1.39
N GLY A 33 -1.05 1.99 0.19
CA GLY A 33 -0.46 2.43 -1.06
C GLY A 33 -0.71 1.43 -2.18
N LEU A 34 0.29 1.22 -3.02
CA LEU A 34 0.29 0.31 -4.16
C LEU A 34 1.37 -0.76 -4.03
N VAL A 35 1.05 -1.95 -4.53
CA VAL A 35 1.95 -3.11 -4.62
C VAL A 35 1.91 -3.71 -6.02
N TYR A 36 3.00 -4.33 -6.42
CA TYR A 36 3.06 -5.30 -7.50
C TYR A 36 2.70 -6.68 -6.93
N PHE A 37 1.70 -7.32 -7.50
CA PHE A 37 1.31 -8.68 -7.16
C PHE A 37 0.92 -9.43 -8.45
N ARG A 38 1.57 -10.57 -8.70
CA ARG A 38 1.35 -11.40 -9.90
C ARG A 38 1.45 -10.65 -11.24
N GLY A 39 2.34 -9.66 -11.30
CA GLY A 39 2.61 -8.87 -12.51
C GLY A 39 1.66 -7.68 -12.72
N GLU A 40 0.73 -7.44 -11.79
CA GLU A 40 -0.21 -6.32 -11.86
C GLU A 40 -0.06 -5.40 -10.65
N ILE A 41 -0.47 -4.13 -10.81
CA ILE A 41 -0.50 -3.16 -9.71
C ILE A 41 -1.84 -3.30 -8.99
N HIS A 42 -1.80 -3.29 -7.66
CA HIS A 42 -2.98 -3.33 -6.81
C HIS A 42 -2.83 -2.36 -5.64
N ARG A 43 -3.95 -2.03 -4.98
CA ARG A 43 -3.91 -1.28 -3.73
C ARG A 43 -3.66 -2.23 -2.58
N PHE A 44 -2.83 -1.83 -1.63
CA PHE A 44 -2.75 -2.49 -0.34
C PHE A 44 -3.20 -1.54 0.77
N CYS A 45 -3.70 -2.12 1.85
CA CYS A 45 -3.88 -1.41 3.11
C CYS A 45 -3.75 -2.36 4.30
N CYS A 46 -3.30 -1.81 5.42
CA CYS A 46 -3.32 -2.47 6.71
C CYS A 46 -4.78 -2.66 7.11
N PHE A 47 -5.15 -3.90 7.40
CA PHE A 47 -6.42 -4.25 8.00
C PHE A 47 -6.31 -3.90 9.50
N PRO A 48 -7.02 -2.87 10.00
CA PRO A 48 -6.90 -2.49 11.40
C PRO A 48 -7.40 -3.64 12.27
N GLU A 49 -6.51 -4.25 13.03
CA GLU A 49 -6.89 -5.20 14.08
C GLU A 49 -7.03 -4.46 15.41
N ASP A 50 -7.92 -4.95 16.28
CA ASP A 50 -7.92 -4.61 17.71
C ASP A 50 -6.73 -5.24 18.46
N VAL A 51 -5.79 -5.88 17.73
CA VAL A 51 -4.61 -6.56 18.27
C VAL A 51 -3.36 -5.80 17.82
N PRO A 52 -2.61 -5.17 18.74
CA PRO A 52 -1.49 -4.29 18.40
C PRO A 52 -0.33 -4.96 17.64
N ASP A 53 -0.19 -6.28 17.78
CA ASP A 53 1.05 -6.99 17.47
C ASP A 53 1.05 -7.70 16.11
N GLN A 54 -0.08 -7.78 15.41
CA GLN A 54 -0.18 -8.46 14.11
C GLN A 54 -0.75 -7.53 13.04
N LYS A 55 0.15 -6.94 12.24
CA LYS A 55 -0.25 -6.13 11.08
C LYS A 55 -0.61 -7.08 9.94
N VAL A 56 -1.91 -7.26 9.73
CA VAL A 56 -2.47 -7.93 8.55
C VAL A 56 -2.64 -6.91 7.44
N PHE A 57 -2.23 -7.28 6.23
CA PHE A 57 -2.35 -6.48 5.03
C PHE A 57 -3.27 -7.18 4.04
N VAL A 58 -4.13 -6.41 3.39
CA VAL A 58 -4.96 -6.91 2.28
C VAL A 58 -4.56 -6.25 0.98
N VAL A 59 -4.65 -7.02 -0.10
CA VAL A 59 -4.48 -6.56 -1.48
C VAL A 59 -5.87 -6.49 -2.12
N LEU A 60 -6.17 -5.34 -2.70
CA LEU A 60 -7.48 -5.00 -3.25
C LEU A 60 -7.40 -4.92 -4.78
N GLU A 61 -8.34 -5.59 -5.45
CA GLU A 61 -8.59 -5.38 -6.87
C GLU A 61 -9.23 -4.01 -7.06
N LEU A 62 -8.63 -3.19 -7.94
CA LEU A 62 -9.14 -1.89 -8.31
C LEU A 62 -9.78 -1.99 -9.69
N ASN A 63 -10.92 -1.31 -9.88
CA ASN A 63 -11.42 -1.08 -11.22
C ASN A 63 -10.52 -0.05 -11.97
N PRO A 64 -10.65 0.08 -13.29
CA PRO A 64 -9.79 0.99 -14.07
C PRO A 64 -9.81 2.45 -13.60
N GLU A 65 -10.97 2.97 -13.16
CA GLU A 65 -11.10 4.36 -12.69
C GLU A 65 -10.39 4.56 -11.34
N GLU A 66 -10.52 3.59 -10.44
CA GLU A 66 -9.83 3.59 -9.15
C GLU A 66 -8.32 3.46 -9.33
N MET A 67 -7.88 2.60 -10.25
CA MET A 67 -6.46 2.45 -10.58
C MET A 67 -5.89 3.77 -11.14
N GLU A 68 -6.58 4.39 -12.10
CA GLU A 68 -6.16 5.68 -12.66
C GLU A 68 -6.06 6.75 -11.57
N PHE A 69 -7.02 6.79 -10.65
CA PHE A 69 -6.98 7.69 -9.50
C PHE A 69 -5.76 7.44 -8.61
N GLN A 70 -5.47 6.19 -8.24
CA GLN A 70 -4.30 5.87 -7.41
C GLN A 70 -2.98 6.25 -8.10
N LEU A 71 -2.86 6.02 -9.40
CA LEU A 71 -1.67 6.39 -10.17
C LEU A 71 -1.49 7.91 -10.24
N LYS A 72 -2.57 8.68 -10.44
CA LYS A 72 -2.52 10.16 -10.35
C LYS A 72 -2.10 10.63 -8.96
N MET A 73 -2.56 9.95 -7.91
CA MET A 73 -2.20 10.27 -6.54
C MET A 73 -0.73 9.97 -6.24
N LYS A 74 -0.20 8.86 -6.77
CA LYS A 74 1.23 8.52 -6.73
C LYS A 74 2.05 9.59 -7.45
N GLU A 75 1.71 9.93 -8.69
CA GLU A 75 2.43 10.95 -9.47
C GLU A 75 2.44 12.31 -8.75
N LYS A 76 1.29 12.71 -8.19
CA LYS A 76 1.18 13.94 -7.40
C LYS A 76 2.05 13.87 -6.14
N PHE A 77 2.09 12.74 -5.44
CA PHE A 77 2.95 12.54 -4.27
C PHE A 77 4.42 12.65 -4.66
N GLU A 78 4.86 11.94 -5.69
CA GLU A 78 6.26 11.93 -6.14
C GLU A 78 6.76 13.31 -6.56
N ARG A 79 5.87 14.12 -7.15
CA ARG A 79 6.16 15.50 -7.52
C ARG A 79 6.22 16.45 -6.32
N MET A 80 5.37 16.26 -5.31
CA MET A 80 5.19 17.23 -4.22
C MET A 80 5.92 16.85 -2.93
N VAL A 81 6.15 15.57 -2.68
CA VAL A 81 6.70 15.01 -1.44
C VAL A 81 8.03 14.31 -1.70
N GLY A 82 8.18 13.66 -2.86
CA GLY A 82 9.39 12.96 -3.27
C GLY A 82 9.16 11.48 -3.56
N THR A 83 10.19 10.79 -4.04
CA THR A 83 10.15 9.38 -4.47
C THR A 83 10.64 8.38 -3.43
N HIS A 84 10.93 8.81 -2.19
CA HIS A 84 11.50 7.98 -1.13
C HIS A 84 10.62 6.81 -0.67
N TRP A 85 9.36 6.76 -1.13
CA TRP A 85 8.41 5.67 -0.88
C TRP A 85 7.94 4.98 -2.17
N SER A 86 8.69 5.15 -3.26
CA SER A 86 8.35 4.58 -4.56
C SER A 86 9.43 3.64 -5.06
N TYR A 87 8.99 2.55 -5.67
CA TYR A 87 9.85 1.47 -6.13
C TYR A 87 9.47 1.04 -7.54
N ASP A 88 10.44 0.47 -8.27
CA ASP A 88 10.19 -0.21 -9.53
C ASP A 88 9.70 -1.67 -9.31
N GLU A 89 9.34 -2.35 -10.39
CA GLU A 89 8.86 -3.74 -10.37
C GLU A 89 9.91 -4.76 -9.85
N ASN A 90 11.19 -4.37 -9.82
CA ASN A 90 12.28 -5.19 -9.30
C ASN A 90 12.57 -4.92 -7.82
N GLY A 91 11.79 -4.03 -7.17
CA GLY A 91 11.95 -3.64 -5.78
C GLY A 91 13.06 -2.60 -5.55
N ASN A 92 13.61 -1.99 -6.60
CA ASN A 92 14.59 -0.91 -6.44
C ASN A 92 13.87 0.40 -6.14
N ALA A 93 14.42 1.19 -5.22
CA ALA A 93 13.92 2.55 -4.99
C ALA A 93 14.06 3.39 -6.26
N LEU A 94 13.03 4.20 -6.55
CA LEU A 94 13.10 5.16 -7.65
C LEU A 94 14.15 6.26 -7.35
N PRO A 95 14.74 6.88 -8.39
CA PRO A 95 15.68 7.99 -8.19
C PRO A 95 15.07 9.09 -7.33
N GLU A 96 15.85 9.60 -6.37
CA GLU A 96 15.39 10.67 -5.48
C GLU A 96 14.99 11.92 -6.26
N SER A 97 13.77 12.40 -6.04
CA SER A 97 13.32 13.72 -6.48
C SER A 97 13.40 14.71 -5.32
N SER A 98 13.94 15.91 -5.60
CA SER A 98 13.98 16.99 -4.61
C SER A 98 12.63 17.70 -4.55
N ALA A 99 11.86 17.46 -3.49
CA ALA A 99 10.69 18.24 -3.13
C ALA A 99 11.04 19.26 -2.04
N THR A 100 10.33 20.40 -1.99
CA THR A 100 10.52 21.36 -0.90
C THR A 100 9.60 21.02 0.27
N PRO A 101 9.95 21.39 1.52
CA PRO A 101 9.04 21.24 2.65
C PRO A 101 7.66 21.89 2.41
N GLU A 102 7.62 23.02 1.69
CA GLU A 102 6.37 23.71 1.35
C GLU A 102 5.51 22.90 0.37
N SER A 103 6.11 22.26 -0.65
CA SER A 103 5.35 21.42 -1.58
C SER A 103 4.81 20.18 -0.87
N ALA A 104 5.58 19.59 0.05
CA ALA A 104 5.14 18.45 0.83
C ALA A 104 3.94 18.83 1.72
N LYS A 105 4.03 19.98 2.40
CA LYS A 105 2.93 20.51 3.21
C LYS A 105 1.65 20.71 2.38
N GLN A 106 1.76 21.33 1.19
CA GLN A 106 0.60 21.54 0.30
C GLN A 106 -0.07 20.22 -0.12
N TYR A 107 0.71 19.16 -0.33
CA TYR A 107 0.16 17.85 -0.64
C TYR A 107 -0.74 17.35 0.51
N TYR A 108 -0.21 17.34 1.73
CA TYR A 108 -0.94 16.85 2.90
C TYR A 108 -2.15 17.71 3.27
N ASP A 109 -2.05 19.04 3.11
CA ASP A 109 -3.19 19.94 3.30
C ASP A 109 -4.31 19.64 2.28
N SER A 110 -3.96 19.30 1.03
CA SER A 110 -4.93 18.99 -0.03
C SER A 110 -5.59 17.61 0.08
N LYS A 111 -5.00 16.70 0.88
CA LYS A 111 -5.48 15.32 1.10
C LYS A 111 -6.69 15.24 2.03
N GLN A 112 -7.01 16.32 2.75
CA GLN A 112 -8.13 16.35 3.69
C GLN A 112 -9.46 16.19 2.95
N GLY A 113 -10.15 15.07 3.20
CA GLY A 113 -11.48 14.78 2.64
C GLY A 113 -11.51 13.83 1.44
N GLU A 114 -10.38 13.27 1.03
CA GLU A 114 -10.37 12.19 0.03
C GLU A 114 -11.03 10.92 0.59
N LYS A 115 -11.87 10.25 -0.23
CA LYS A 115 -12.51 9.00 0.14
C LYS A 115 -11.47 7.88 0.21
N TYR A 116 -11.34 7.25 1.37
CA TYR A 116 -10.55 6.04 1.57
C TYR A 116 -11.29 4.83 0.97
N ILE A 117 -10.58 4.01 0.19
CA ILE A 117 -11.05 2.69 -0.26
C ILE A 117 -10.41 1.67 0.67
N GLY A 118 -11.22 1.08 1.53
CA GLY A 118 -10.79 0.09 2.50
C GLY A 118 -11.11 -1.36 2.10
N PRO A 119 -10.77 -2.31 2.99
CA PRO A 119 -11.01 -3.74 2.77
C PRO A 119 -12.47 -4.12 2.54
N TYR A 120 -13.40 -3.33 3.07
CA TYR A 120 -14.84 -3.57 2.95
C TYR A 120 -15.48 -2.90 1.72
N ASP A 121 -14.74 -2.00 1.04
CA ASP A 121 -15.23 -1.24 -0.10
C ASP A 121 -14.86 -1.88 -1.45
N ALA A 122 -13.89 -2.79 -1.45
CA ALA A 122 -13.34 -3.42 -2.65
C ALA A 122 -13.15 -4.92 -2.46
N LYS A 123 -12.92 -5.64 -3.56
CA LYS A 123 -12.67 -7.08 -3.53
C LYS A 123 -11.25 -7.35 -3.05
N VAL A 124 -11.12 -8.04 -1.92
CA VAL A 124 -9.84 -8.58 -1.45
C VAL A 124 -9.45 -9.78 -2.32
N ILE A 125 -8.24 -9.73 -2.87
CA ILE A 125 -7.69 -10.79 -3.75
C ILE A 125 -6.50 -11.52 -3.14
N ALA A 126 -5.90 -10.95 -2.11
CA ALA A 126 -4.87 -11.60 -1.30
C ALA A 126 -4.79 -10.93 0.06
N TRP A 127 -4.24 -11.63 1.04
CA TRP A 127 -3.81 -11.03 2.28
C TRP A 127 -2.50 -11.68 2.76
N PHE A 128 -1.73 -10.92 3.52
CA PHE A 128 -0.47 -11.35 4.08
C PHE A 128 -0.27 -10.70 5.44
N ASP A 129 0.58 -11.28 6.27
CA ASP A 129 0.99 -10.70 7.53
C ASP A 129 2.51 -10.63 7.56
N LEU A 130 3.04 -9.59 8.19
CA LEU A 130 4.49 -9.45 8.39
C LEU A 130 4.95 -10.13 9.68
N SER A 131 4.08 -10.92 10.31
CA SER A 131 4.39 -11.60 11.57
C SER A 131 5.17 -12.88 11.29
N LYS A 132 6.47 -12.83 11.59
CA LYS A 132 7.45 -13.93 11.56
C LYS A 132 8.01 -14.31 10.18
N ASP A 133 8.80 -13.41 9.60
CA ASP A 133 10.15 -13.80 9.15
C ASP A 133 11.12 -13.62 10.34
N VAL A 134 10.95 -14.44 11.38
CA VAL A 134 12.03 -14.70 12.35
C VAL A 134 12.55 -16.09 12.02
N ASP A 135 13.19 -16.20 10.86
CA ASP A 135 14.24 -17.17 10.58
C ASP A 135 14.82 -16.87 9.19
N GLY A 136 15.81 -15.98 9.17
CA GLY A 136 16.80 -15.95 8.10
C GLY A 136 16.66 -14.85 7.06
N VAL A 137 17.03 -13.63 7.43
CA VAL A 137 17.89 -12.80 6.55
C VAL A 137 18.99 -12.20 7.42
N ALA A 138 20.22 -12.50 7.02
CA ALA A 138 21.49 -12.07 7.60
C ALA A 138 21.83 -10.61 7.23
#